data_AF-X0Z2D1-F1
#
_entry.id   AF-X0Z2D1-F1
#
_cell.length_a   1.000
_cell.length_b   1.000
_cell.length_c   1.000
_cell.angle_alpha   90.00
_cell.angle_beta   90.00
_cell.angle_gamma   90.00
#
_symmetry.space_group_name_H-M   'P 1'
#
loop_
_entity.id
_entity.type
_entity.pdbx_description
1 polymer ?
#
loop_
_entity_poly.entity_id
_entity_poly.type
_entity_poly.pdbx_seq_one_letter_code
_entity_poly.pdbx_strand_id
1 'polypeptide(L)'
;MTEQGTNDDIKIINTGCCHDCGGRCVLRAHVKDGKIIRFETDNSEEPQIRACMRGRAYRQRVYHPDRLKYPLRRVGERGEGRFEQITWDEALDEVASKLLEIKEKYGNPSILLMAGGGNQGMIHGVVPVGLMLNQFGGYTRFWGAPSYEGALFSSMATYGTITTGSAREDLLNSKFIEEYKRDNEIYYKITNEGEDELMIRIKNVSALKRLVHRLVVTFDGLLGGSVINEKIQSKSISGYTLSYKDYVFALLSINWRLNRMFNAGNEVKSLTPDKNMSFGNTLDYNAEKYADRPALLYEDIKYTHKELNEWMNRYANYFLSLGLKKGDVINVLLENRPELLIVIGAMAKIGTIASLINTRQRSSSLIHSLRLNKIKAYVIGEELYHAFENVKADLGLTSKERLYFLKDKGNMVIPEGFIDLKEEAKDQDISTPTVINEIRGIDPYAYIFTSGTTGLPKAAPMRHIHMMGAI
;
A
#
# COMPACT_ATOMS: atom_id res chain seq x y z
N MET A 1 -13.03 -18.03 50.84
CA MET A 1 -13.73 -17.01 51.64
C MET A 1 -14.32 -16.00 50.69
N THR A 2 -15.64 -15.96 50.61
CA THR A 2 -16.44 -14.98 49.88
C THR A 2 -16.57 -13.73 50.74
N GLU A 3 -16.06 -12.59 50.30
CA GLU A 3 -16.36 -11.29 50.92
C GLU A 3 -17.60 -10.66 50.26
N GLN A 4 -18.53 -10.26 51.12
CA GLN A 4 -19.76 -9.59 50.78
C GLN A 4 -19.57 -8.06 50.76
N GLY A 5 -20.19 -7.42 49.76
CA GLY A 5 -20.71 -6.06 49.88
C GLY A 5 -20.34 -5.13 48.73
N THR A 6 -21.17 -5.07 47.69
CA THR A 6 -21.82 -3.84 47.16
C THR A 6 -22.56 -4.13 45.85
N ASN A 7 -23.61 -3.35 45.63
CA ASN A 7 -24.57 -3.35 44.53
C ASN A 7 -23.91 -3.31 43.13
N ASP A 8 -23.74 -4.44 42.40
CA ASP A 8 -23.45 -4.45 40.93
C ASP A 8 -23.26 -5.87 40.34
N ASP A 9 -24.22 -6.36 39.53
CA ASP A 9 -24.13 -7.66 38.82
C ASP A 9 -23.23 -7.55 37.55
N ILE A 10 -21.97 -7.15 37.74
CA ILE A 10 -20.98 -6.97 36.66
C ILE A 10 -20.19 -8.26 36.47
N LYS A 11 -20.38 -8.90 35.30
CA LYS A 11 -19.58 -10.06 34.86
C LYS A 11 -18.36 -9.61 34.06
N ILE A 12 -17.17 -10.10 34.41
CA ILE A 12 -15.94 -9.86 33.65
C ILE A 12 -15.69 -11.03 32.70
N ILE A 13 -15.50 -10.73 31.40
CA ILE A 13 -15.25 -11.72 30.35
C ILE A 13 -13.96 -11.38 29.61
N ASN A 14 -13.02 -12.32 29.55
CA ASN A 14 -11.80 -12.16 28.78
C ASN A 14 -12.08 -12.36 27.29
N THR A 15 -11.54 -11.46 26.45
CA THR A 15 -11.66 -11.51 24.99
C THR A 15 -10.41 -10.91 24.34
N GLY A 16 -10.28 -11.05 23.02
CA GLY A 16 -9.12 -10.55 22.27
C GLY A 16 -9.42 -9.25 21.52
N CYS A 17 -8.42 -8.38 21.40
CA CYS A 17 -8.49 -7.24 20.49
C CYS A 17 -8.27 -7.69 19.04
N CYS A 18 -9.37 -7.79 18.27
CA CYS A 18 -9.33 -8.25 16.88
C CYS A 18 -9.01 -7.15 15.84
N HIS A 19 -8.47 -6.01 16.26
CA HIS A 19 -8.01 -4.96 15.35
C HIS A 19 -6.80 -5.41 14.52
N ASP A 20 -6.63 -4.82 13.35
CA ASP A 20 -5.51 -5.06 12.45
C ASP A 20 -4.23 -4.30 12.86
N CYS A 21 -3.75 -4.53 14.09
CA CYS A 21 -2.56 -3.83 14.61
C CYS A 21 -1.41 -4.77 14.99
N GLY A 22 -1.58 -6.08 14.80
CA GLY A 22 -0.61 -7.10 15.22
C GLY A 22 -0.49 -7.31 16.75
N GLY A 23 -1.02 -6.40 17.57
CA GLY A 23 -0.83 -6.44 19.03
C GLY A 23 -1.60 -7.52 19.79
N ARG A 24 -2.74 -7.99 19.24
CA ARG A 24 -3.56 -9.11 19.78
C ARG A 24 -3.80 -9.07 21.30
N CYS A 25 -3.98 -7.86 21.83
CA CYS A 25 -4.06 -7.60 23.27
C CYS A 25 -5.23 -8.32 23.94
N VAL A 26 -5.06 -8.68 25.21
CA VAL A 26 -6.14 -9.19 26.04
C VAL A 26 -7.02 -8.02 26.50
N LEU A 27 -8.33 -8.18 26.29
CA LEU A 27 -9.36 -7.26 26.74
C LEU A 27 -10.21 -7.94 27.81
N ARG A 28 -10.48 -7.23 28.89
CA ARG A 28 -11.38 -7.70 29.95
C ARG A 28 -12.67 -6.90 29.88
N ALA A 29 -13.72 -7.49 29.31
CA ALA A 29 -15.02 -6.86 29.12
C ALA A 29 -15.82 -6.92 30.42
N HIS A 30 -16.17 -5.76 30.96
CA HIS A 30 -17.11 -5.64 32.07
C HIS A 30 -18.51 -5.57 31.50
N VAL A 31 -19.34 -6.57 31.80
CA VAL A 31 -20.68 -6.76 31.24
C VAL A 31 -21.72 -6.64 32.35
N LYS A 32 -22.69 -5.75 32.17
CA LYS A 32 -23.84 -5.56 33.06
C LYS A 32 -25.10 -5.52 32.20
N ASP A 33 -26.15 -6.24 32.58
CA ASP A 33 -27.42 -6.29 31.85
C ASP A 33 -27.26 -6.64 30.36
N GLY A 34 -26.36 -7.58 30.05
CA GLY A 34 -26.05 -7.98 28.67
C GLY A 34 -25.28 -6.94 27.84
N LYS A 35 -24.84 -5.83 28.43
CA LYS A 35 -24.10 -4.76 27.76
C LYS A 35 -22.69 -4.60 28.31
N ILE A 36 -21.74 -4.37 27.42
CA ILE A 36 -20.37 -4.03 27.76
C ILE A 36 -20.37 -2.59 28.27
N ILE A 37 -20.10 -2.39 29.55
CA ILE A 37 -20.00 -1.06 30.16
C ILE A 37 -18.58 -0.52 30.10
N ARG A 38 -17.57 -1.41 30.09
CA ARG A 38 -16.15 -1.03 30.07
C ARG A 38 -15.25 -2.14 29.51
N PHE A 39 -14.14 -1.75 28.89
CA PHE A 39 -13.01 -2.64 28.64
C PHE A 39 -11.81 -2.25 29.51
N GLU A 40 -11.30 -3.22 30.25
CA GLU A 40 -9.98 -3.21 30.86
C GLU A 40 -8.96 -3.90 29.96
N THR A 41 -7.70 -3.76 30.37
CA THR A 41 -6.56 -4.45 29.78
C THR A 41 -6.23 -5.71 30.58
N ASP A 42 -5.34 -6.53 30.03
CA ASP A 42 -4.63 -7.57 30.76
C ASP A 42 -4.11 -7.09 32.11
N ASN A 43 -4.36 -7.89 33.16
CA ASN A 43 -3.90 -7.67 34.53
C ASN A 43 -3.37 -8.96 35.16
N SER A 44 -2.97 -9.95 34.34
CA SER A 44 -2.32 -11.18 34.81
C SER A 44 -0.91 -10.92 35.35
N GLU A 45 -0.20 -11.97 35.75
CA GLU A 45 1.24 -11.83 36.01
C GLU A 45 2.00 -11.42 34.73
N GLU A 46 3.12 -10.72 34.90
CA GLU A 46 3.96 -10.29 33.78
C GLU A 46 4.65 -11.51 33.12
N PRO A 47 4.87 -11.49 31.80
CA PRO A 47 4.61 -10.39 30.86
C PRO A 47 3.14 -10.28 30.44
N GLN A 48 2.57 -9.08 30.56
CA GLN A 48 1.17 -8.80 30.19
C GLN A 48 1.03 -8.36 28.72
N ILE A 49 -0.05 -8.79 28.06
CA ILE A 49 -0.39 -8.37 26.68
C ILE A 49 -1.39 -7.21 26.70
N ARG A 50 -0.92 -6.05 27.18
CA ARG A 50 -1.78 -4.91 27.47
C ARG A 50 -2.45 -4.28 26.25
N ALA A 51 -3.69 -3.87 26.41
CA ALA A 51 -4.49 -3.17 25.40
C ALA A 51 -4.20 -1.66 25.39
N CYS A 52 -3.96 -1.12 24.19
CA CYS A 52 -3.87 0.32 23.98
C CYS A 52 -5.25 1.01 24.05
N MET A 53 -5.27 2.35 23.93
CA MET A 53 -6.51 3.14 23.97
C MET A 53 -7.55 2.69 22.93
N ARG A 54 -7.12 2.30 21.71
CA ARG A 54 -8.02 1.79 20.66
C ARG A 54 -8.74 0.50 21.09
N GLY A 55 -8.00 -0.42 21.71
CA GLY A 55 -8.58 -1.67 22.23
C GLY A 55 -9.55 -1.41 23.38
N ARG A 56 -9.23 -0.49 24.29
CA ARG A 56 -10.13 -0.12 25.40
C ARG A 56 -11.37 0.66 24.94
N ALA A 57 -11.30 1.32 23.79
CA ALA A 57 -12.42 2.03 23.17
C ALA A 57 -13.32 1.12 22.31
N TYR A 58 -13.05 -0.20 22.22
CA TYR A 58 -13.77 -1.10 21.29
C TYR A 58 -15.29 -1.09 21.44
N ARG A 59 -15.81 -0.79 22.64
CA ARG A 59 -17.25 -0.64 22.91
C ARG A 59 -17.91 0.42 22.02
N GLN A 60 -17.18 1.48 21.67
CA GLN A 60 -17.70 2.55 20.80
C GLN A 60 -18.07 2.02 19.41
N ARG A 61 -17.34 1.01 18.91
CA ARG A 61 -17.66 0.32 17.65
C ARG A 61 -18.85 -0.63 17.80
N VAL A 62 -18.98 -1.28 18.96
CA VAL A 62 -20.08 -2.20 19.25
C VAL A 62 -21.43 -1.45 19.28
N TYR A 63 -21.45 -0.27 19.91
CA TYR A 63 -22.67 0.51 20.12
C TYR A 63 -22.76 1.78 19.27
N HIS A 64 -21.97 1.89 18.19
CA HIS A 64 -22.03 3.04 17.29
C HIS A 64 -23.45 3.17 16.70
N PRO A 65 -24.01 4.39 16.55
CA PRO A 65 -25.32 4.57 15.92
C PRO A 65 -25.39 3.96 14.52
N ASP A 66 -24.33 4.12 13.72
CA ASP A 66 -24.22 3.59 12.35
C ASP A 66 -23.85 2.10 12.27
N ARG A 67 -23.92 1.35 13.39
CA ARG A 67 -23.60 -0.07 13.38
C ARG A 67 -24.61 -0.81 12.49
N LEU A 68 -24.11 -1.56 11.51
CA LEU A 68 -24.93 -2.49 10.73
C LEU A 68 -25.51 -3.57 11.66
N LYS A 69 -26.85 -3.63 11.72
CA LYS A 69 -27.62 -4.53 12.59
C LYS A 69 -28.34 -5.64 11.83
N TYR A 70 -28.63 -5.41 10.55
CA TYR A 70 -29.45 -6.28 9.71
C TYR A 70 -28.79 -6.48 8.35
N PRO A 71 -29.08 -7.60 7.66
CA PRO A 71 -28.79 -7.75 6.24
C PRO A 71 -29.49 -6.66 5.42
N LEU A 72 -28.79 -6.15 4.41
CA LEU A 72 -29.27 -5.08 3.54
C LEU A 72 -29.08 -5.48 2.08
N ARG A 73 -30.14 -5.33 1.26
CA ARG A 73 -30.09 -5.49 -0.20
C ARG A 73 -30.02 -4.13 -0.86
N ARG A 74 -29.18 -3.99 -1.89
CA ARG A 74 -29.12 -2.77 -2.70
C ARG A 74 -30.34 -2.71 -3.62
N VAL A 75 -31.07 -1.58 -3.61
CA VAL A 75 -32.27 -1.35 -4.44
C VAL A 75 -32.12 -0.21 -5.45
N GLY A 76 -30.91 0.33 -5.58
CA GLY A 76 -30.55 1.37 -6.54
C GLY A 76 -29.22 1.08 -7.24
N GLU A 77 -28.75 2.06 -8.01
CA GLU A 77 -27.46 1.98 -8.68
C GLU A 77 -26.32 1.95 -7.66
N ARG A 78 -25.23 1.28 -8.02
CA ARG A 78 -24.06 1.20 -7.14
C ARG A 78 -23.50 2.61 -6.93
N GLY A 79 -23.37 3.02 -5.67
CA GLY A 79 -22.87 4.35 -5.28
C GLY A 79 -23.94 5.26 -4.68
N GLU A 80 -25.23 5.00 -4.93
CA GLU A 80 -26.32 5.86 -4.44
C GLU A 80 -26.63 5.68 -2.94
N GLY A 81 -26.13 4.62 -2.30
CA GLY A 81 -26.39 4.36 -0.89
C GLY A 81 -27.83 3.91 -0.58
N ARG A 82 -28.60 3.47 -1.58
CA ARG A 82 -29.99 3.00 -1.41
C ARG A 82 -30.05 1.51 -1.11
N PHE A 83 -30.54 1.18 0.09
CA PHE A 83 -30.70 -0.19 0.57
C PHE A 83 -32.06 -0.42 1.20
N GLU A 84 -32.58 -1.63 1.02
CA GLU A 84 -33.70 -2.16 1.80
C GLU A 84 -33.19 -3.19 2.81
N GLN A 85 -33.88 -3.31 3.94
CA GLN A 85 -33.60 -4.36 4.92
C GLN A 85 -34.24 -5.66 4.46
N ILE A 86 -33.50 -6.76 4.55
CA ILE A 86 -33.98 -8.11 4.25
C ILE A 86 -33.69 -9.06 5.41
N THR A 87 -34.31 -10.23 5.38
CA THR A 87 -34.04 -11.30 6.36
C THR A 87 -32.70 -11.99 6.09
N TRP A 88 -32.21 -12.75 7.07
CA TRP A 88 -31.01 -13.56 6.88
C TRP A 88 -31.22 -14.68 5.86
N ASP A 89 -32.39 -15.32 5.85
CA ASP A 89 -32.70 -16.40 4.92
C ASP A 89 -32.70 -15.87 3.47
N GLU A 90 -33.38 -14.74 3.21
CA GLU A 90 -33.35 -14.10 1.89
C GLU A 90 -31.94 -13.71 1.45
N ALA A 91 -31.13 -13.16 2.36
CA ALA A 91 -29.76 -12.74 2.04
C ALA A 91 -28.88 -13.94 1.69
N LEU A 92 -29.00 -15.03 2.45
CA LEU A 92 -28.23 -16.25 2.24
C LEU A 92 -28.67 -16.96 0.96
N ASP A 93 -29.97 -17.07 0.71
CA ASP A 93 -30.51 -17.69 -0.49
C ASP A 93 -30.09 -16.92 -1.76
N GLU A 94 -30.12 -15.59 -1.73
CA GLU A 94 -29.72 -14.76 -2.86
C GLU A 94 -28.21 -14.89 -3.15
N VAL A 95 -27.37 -14.83 -2.12
CA VAL A 95 -25.92 -15.01 -2.27
C VAL A 95 -25.60 -16.42 -2.78
N ALA A 96 -26.22 -17.46 -2.21
CA ALA A 96 -26.02 -18.84 -2.63
C ALA A 96 -26.46 -19.06 -4.09
N SER A 97 -27.65 -18.57 -4.45
CA SER A 97 -28.18 -18.66 -5.81
C SER A 97 -27.26 -17.96 -6.82
N LYS A 98 -26.74 -16.79 -6.49
CA LYS A 98 -25.79 -16.07 -7.35
C LYS A 98 -24.44 -16.78 -7.47
N LEU A 99 -23.92 -17.35 -6.39
CA LEU A 99 -22.69 -18.14 -6.45
C LEU A 99 -22.86 -19.38 -7.33
N LEU A 100 -24.00 -20.06 -7.25
CA LEU A 100 -24.34 -21.20 -8.13
C LEU A 100 -24.44 -20.77 -9.59
N GLU A 101 -25.17 -19.69 -9.88
CA GLU A 101 -25.30 -19.13 -11.23
C GLU A 101 -23.92 -18.78 -11.83
N ILE A 102 -23.08 -18.08 -11.06
CA ILE A 102 -21.73 -17.68 -11.48
C ILE A 102 -20.85 -18.90 -11.75
N LYS A 103 -20.90 -19.90 -10.86
CA LYS A 103 -20.15 -21.15 -11.02
C LYS A 103 -20.57 -21.89 -12.29
N GLU A 104 -21.86 -21.99 -12.56
CA GLU A 104 -22.36 -22.69 -13.75
C GLU A 104 -22.02 -21.96 -15.04
N LYS A 105 -22.14 -20.62 -15.04
CA LYS A 105 -21.96 -19.81 -16.25
C LYS A 105 -20.49 -19.52 -16.58
N TYR A 106 -19.66 -19.30 -15.57
CA TYR A 106 -18.30 -18.77 -15.73
C TYR A 106 -17.22 -19.62 -15.04
N GLY A 107 -17.62 -20.62 -14.25
CA GLY A 107 -16.70 -21.41 -13.44
C GLY A 107 -16.18 -20.66 -12.21
N ASN A 108 -15.64 -21.42 -11.27
CA ASN A 108 -15.12 -20.91 -9.99
C ASN A 108 -14.01 -19.84 -10.08
N PRO A 109 -13.14 -19.79 -11.12
CA PRO A 109 -12.16 -18.70 -11.26
C PRO A 109 -12.80 -17.29 -11.39
N SER A 110 -14.10 -17.19 -11.70
CA SER A 110 -14.81 -15.91 -11.72
C SER A 110 -15.18 -15.37 -10.33
N ILE A 111 -15.02 -16.17 -9.27
CA ILE A 111 -15.29 -15.78 -7.88
C ILE A 111 -13.99 -15.25 -7.26
N LEU A 112 -13.96 -13.99 -6.85
CA LEU A 112 -12.81 -13.38 -6.16
C LEU A 112 -13.13 -13.16 -4.68
N LEU A 113 -12.30 -13.73 -3.79
CA LEU A 113 -12.33 -13.38 -2.37
C LEU A 113 -11.22 -12.37 -2.07
N MET A 114 -11.61 -11.10 -1.95
CA MET A 114 -10.72 -10.02 -1.51
C MET A 114 -11.14 -9.55 -0.11
N ALA A 115 -10.47 -10.06 0.92
CA ALA A 115 -10.70 -9.64 2.30
C ALA A 115 -9.49 -8.90 2.86
N GLY A 116 -9.75 -7.89 3.68
CA GLY A 116 -8.72 -7.15 4.41
C GLY A 116 -8.74 -7.48 5.91
N GLY A 117 -7.74 -6.98 6.64
CA GLY A 117 -7.55 -7.32 8.05
C GLY A 117 -8.45 -6.57 9.05
N GLY A 118 -9.47 -5.83 8.62
CA GLY A 118 -10.29 -4.99 9.51
C GLY A 118 -10.92 -5.70 10.73
N ASN A 119 -11.07 -7.02 10.67
CA ASN A 119 -11.27 -7.91 11.81
C ASN A 119 -10.42 -9.18 11.63
N GLN A 120 -9.57 -9.47 12.59
CA GLN A 120 -8.62 -10.59 12.57
C GLN A 120 -9.08 -11.79 13.43
N GLY A 121 -10.38 -11.92 13.68
CA GLY A 121 -10.94 -13.09 14.36
C GLY A 121 -10.77 -14.36 13.53
N MET A 122 -10.30 -15.44 14.15
CA MET A 122 -10.02 -16.70 13.43
C MET A 122 -11.29 -17.42 12.96
N ILE A 123 -12.34 -17.43 13.79
CA ILE A 123 -13.58 -18.18 13.54
C ILE A 123 -14.71 -17.34 12.92
N HIS A 124 -14.53 -16.02 12.89
CA HIS A 124 -15.54 -15.05 12.42
C HIS A 124 -14.91 -13.99 11.49
N GLY A 125 -13.75 -14.30 10.92
CA GLY A 125 -13.04 -13.49 9.94
C GLY A 125 -13.08 -14.11 8.56
N VAL A 126 -12.09 -13.78 7.71
CA VAL A 126 -12.03 -14.27 6.32
C VAL A 126 -11.81 -15.78 6.21
N VAL A 127 -11.12 -16.39 7.18
CA VAL A 127 -10.66 -17.79 7.07
C VAL A 127 -11.83 -18.76 6.82
N PRO A 128 -12.92 -18.76 7.61
CA PRO A 128 -14.09 -19.59 7.33
C PRO A 128 -14.71 -19.38 5.94
N VAL A 129 -14.76 -18.14 5.45
CA VAL A 129 -15.29 -17.83 4.11
C VAL A 129 -14.40 -18.45 3.02
N GLY A 130 -13.08 -18.33 3.18
CA GLY A 130 -12.12 -18.96 2.27
C GLY A 130 -12.19 -20.49 2.30
N LEU A 131 -12.43 -21.10 3.46
CA LEU A 131 -12.64 -22.54 3.59
C LEU A 131 -13.93 -22.98 2.89
N MET A 132 -15.03 -22.25 3.09
CA MET A 132 -16.30 -22.50 2.43
C MET A 132 -16.15 -22.44 0.90
N LEU A 133 -15.51 -21.41 0.36
CA LEU A 133 -15.31 -21.28 -1.08
C LEU A 133 -14.36 -22.36 -1.65
N ASN A 134 -13.38 -22.84 -0.87
CA ASN A 134 -12.58 -24.00 -1.27
C ASN A 134 -13.45 -25.26 -1.42
N GLN A 135 -14.37 -25.51 -0.48
CA GLN A 135 -15.32 -26.63 -0.56
C GLN A 135 -16.33 -26.44 -1.71
N PHE A 136 -16.66 -25.19 -2.05
CA PHE A 136 -17.49 -24.83 -3.21
C PHE A 136 -16.78 -25.07 -4.57
N GLY A 137 -15.51 -25.49 -4.53
CA GLY A 137 -14.69 -25.88 -5.68
C GLY A 137 -13.59 -24.86 -6.03
N GLY A 138 -13.25 -23.96 -5.11
CA GLY A 138 -12.18 -22.97 -5.27
C GLY A 138 -12.68 -21.58 -5.67
N TYR A 139 -11.75 -20.64 -5.68
CA TYR A 139 -11.98 -19.23 -6.02
C TYR A 139 -10.65 -18.58 -6.43
N THR A 140 -10.73 -17.47 -7.16
CA THR A 140 -9.57 -16.63 -7.49
C THR A 140 -9.08 -15.90 -6.25
N ARG A 141 -7.77 -15.94 -6.05
CA ARG A 141 -7.05 -15.26 -4.97
C ARG A 141 -6.23 -14.12 -5.54
N PHE A 142 -6.06 -13.06 -4.76
CA PHE A 142 -5.06 -12.04 -5.06
C PHE A 142 -3.68 -12.52 -4.61
N TRP A 143 -2.63 -12.09 -5.32
CA TRP A 143 -1.25 -12.38 -4.96
C TRP A 143 -0.64 -11.18 -4.22
N GLY A 144 0.06 -11.46 -3.12
CA GLY A 144 0.76 -10.49 -2.30
C GLY A 144 -0.07 -9.83 -1.19
N ALA A 145 0.60 -9.14 -0.26
CA ALA A 145 -0.01 -8.41 0.86
C ALA A 145 0.39 -6.91 0.88
N PRO A 146 -0.55 -5.95 0.93
CA PRO A 146 -0.23 -4.52 0.83
C PRO A 146 0.77 -3.97 1.86
N SER A 147 0.85 -4.56 3.06
CA SER A 147 1.62 -4.01 4.18
C SER A 147 2.95 -4.73 4.47
N TYR A 148 3.03 -6.05 4.28
CA TYR A 148 4.18 -6.84 4.72
C TYR A 148 4.76 -7.78 3.65
N GLU A 149 4.41 -7.60 2.38
CA GLU A 149 4.90 -8.49 1.30
C GLU A 149 6.42 -8.56 1.23
N GLY A 150 7.12 -7.43 1.42
CA GLY A 150 8.58 -7.41 1.44
C GLY A 150 9.18 -8.32 2.52
N ALA A 151 8.59 -8.31 3.72
CA ALA A 151 9.00 -9.16 4.83
C ALA A 151 8.65 -10.63 4.59
N LEU A 152 7.48 -10.90 3.99
CA LEU A 152 7.08 -12.25 3.60
C LEU A 152 8.07 -12.83 2.60
N PHE A 153 8.39 -12.07 1.54
CA PHE A 153 9.35 -12.47 0.52
C PHE A 153 10.74 -12.73 1.11
N SER A 154 11.27 -11.80 1.91
CA SER A 154 12.60 -11.96 2.52
C SER A 154 12.66 -13.16 3.45
N SER A 155 11.64 -13.35 4.30
CA SER A 155 11.58 -14.46 5.24
C SER A 155 11.52 -15.81 4.52
N MET A 156 10.69 -15.92 3.48
CA MET A 156 10.61 -17.14 2.66
C MET A 156 11.93 -17.42 1.93
N ALA A 157 12.58 -16.39 1.38
CA ALA A 157 13.85 -16.55 0.68
C ALA A 157 15.01 -16.94 1.63
N THR A 158 15.02 -16.43 2.85
CA THR A 158 16.10 -16.66 3.82
C THR A 158 15.89 -17.91 4.66
N TYR A 159 14.67 -18.13 5.15
CA TYR A 159 14.35 -19.17 6.14
C TYR A 159 13.40 -20.25 5.60
N GLY A 160 12.84 -20.10 4.39
CA GLY A 160 11.88 -21.04 3.84
C GLY A 160 10.51 -21.05 4.54
N THR A 161 10.25 -20.08 5.43
CA THR A 161 8.99 -19.96 6.16
C THR A 161 8.62 -18.51 6.43
N ILE A 162 7.32 -18.25 6.60
CA ILE A 162 6.77 -16.96 7.04
C ILE A 162 6.66 -16.86 8.57
N THR A 163 6.81 -17.97 9.29
CA THR A 163 6.75 -18.01 10.75
C THR A 163 8.15 -17.75 11.32
N THR A 164 8.60 -16.51 11.19
CA THR A 164 9.90 -16.06 11.69
C THR A 164 9.73 -14.83 12.57
N GLY A 165 10.61 -14.67 13.56
CA GLY A 165 10.58 -13.55 14.48
C GLY A 165 10.98 -13.96 15.90
N SER A 166 11.17 -12.95 16.73
CA SER A 166 11.41 -13.07 18.17
C SER A 166 10.16 -12.68 18.94
N ALA A 167 9.95 -13.31 20.09
CA ALA A 167 8.87 -12.94 20.98
C ALA A 167 9.19 -11.57 21.63
N ARG A 168 8.21 -10.88 22.21
CA ARG A 168 8.48 -9.55 22.82
C ARG A 168 9.40 -9.66 24.02
N GLU A 169 9.36 -10.80 24.69
CA GLU A 169 10.16 -11.18 25.83
C GLU A 169 11.66 -11.27 25.46
N ASP A 170 11.97 -11.58 24.20
CA ASP A 170 13.36 -11.63 23.71
C ASP A 170 14.04 -10.26 23.73
N LEU A 171 13.27 -9.16 23.78
CA LEU A 171 13.82 -7.82 24.00
C LEU A 171 14.54 -7.72 25.35
N LEU A 172 14.04 -8.40 26.40
CA LEU A 172 14.68 -8.42 27.72
C LEU A 172 15.99 -9.20 27.71
N ASN A 173 16.12 -10.16 26.80
CA ASN A 173 17.31 -10.99 26.63
C ASN A 173 18.33 -10.38 25.65
N SER A 174 17.94 -9.32 24.94
CA SER A 174 18.76 -8.71 23.90
C SER A 174 19.84 -7.82 24.53
N LYS A 175 21.10 -8.20 24.34
CA LYS A 175 22.27 -7.40 24.80
C LYS A 175 22.60 -6.22 23.88
N PHE A 176 22.03 -6.24 22.68
CA PHE A 176 22.26 -5.25 21.64
C PHE A 176 21.05 -5.26 20.71
N ILE A 177 20.44 -4.09 20.52
CA ILE A 177 19.33 -3.87 19.59
C ILE A 177 19.83 -2.79 18.63
N GLU A 178 19.67 -2.91 17.31
CA GLU A 178 20.12 -1.88 16.37
C GLU A 178 18.93 -1.13 15.76
N GLU A 179 19.03 0.19 15.76
CA GLU A 179 18.05 1.11 15.19
C GLU A 179 18.38 1.41 13.72
N TYR A 180 17.45 1.18 12.81
CA TYR A 180 17.56 1.67 11.42
C TYR A 180 16.56 2.79 11.16
N LYS A 181 17.00 3.88 10.50
CA LYS A 181 16.18 5.06 10.22
C LYS A 181 15.93 5.27 8.72
N ARG A 182 14.66 5.43 8.36
CA ARG A 182 14.19 5.93 7.07
C ARG A 182 12.87 6.69 7.27
N ASP A 183 12.77 7.90 6.74
CA ASP A 183 11.51 8.67 6.65
C ASP A 183 10.80 9.02 7.99
N ASN A 184 11.56 9.55 8.98
CA ASN A 184 11.05 10.21 10.21
C ASN A 184 10.37 9.35 11.30
N GLU A 185 10.61 8.04 11.35
CA GLU A 185 10.33 7.19 12.54
C GLU A 185 11.63 6.88 13.33
N ILE A 186 11.49 6.52 14.62
CA ILE A 186 12.58 6.13 15.56
C ILE A 186 12.36 4.67 15.99
N TYR A 187 13.42 3.86 16.07
CA TYR A 187 13.43 2.47 16.55
C TYR A 187 14.57 2.17 17.55
N TYR A 188 14.35 2.24 18.86
CA TYR A 188 15.35 2.11 19.95
C TYR A 188 16.48 1.05 19.85
N LYS A 189 17.64 1.42 20.40
CA LYS A 189 18.74 0.57 20.90
C LYS A 189 18.93 0.78 22.41
N ILE A 190 18.75 -0.26 23.25
CA ILE A 190 19.04 -0.21 24.69
C ILE A 190 20.40 -0.88 24.96
N THR A 191 21.28 -0.18 25.67
CA THR A 191 22.51 -0.71 26.29
C THR A 191 22.34 -0.68 27.80
N ASN A 192 22.79 -1.73 28.49
CA ASN A 192 23.24 -1.60 29.87
C ASN A 192 24.56 -2.37 30.00
N GLU A 193 25.53 -1.70 30.60
CA GLU A 193 26.98 -2.02 30.66
C GLU A 193 27.75 -1.59 29.40
N GLY A 194 28.16 -0.31 29.45
CA GLY A 194 28.91 0.35 28.40
C GLY A 194 30.31 -0.24 28.17
N GLU A 195 30.72 -0.21 26.92
CA GLU A 195 31.85 0.57 26.42
C GLU A 195 31.76 0.53 24.89
N ASP A 196 31.94 1.69 24.25
CA ASP A 196 31.79 1.87 22.81
C ASP A 196 32.84 1.07 22.02
N GLU A 197 32.40 0.32 21.01
CA GLU A 197 33.07 0.20 19.71
C GLU A 197 32.06 -0.35 18.68
N LEU A 198 31.59 0.51 17.77
CA LEU A 198 30.79 0.08 16.63
C LEU A 198 31.70 -0.66 15.63
N MET A 199 31.32 -1.87 15.25
CA MET A 199 31.30 -2.41 13.87
C MET A 199 31.31 -3.96 13.90
N ILE A 200 30.14 -4.55 13.62
CA ILE A 200 29.92 -5.89 13.04
C ILE A 200 30.95 -6.97 13.45
N ARG A 201 30.65 -7.72 14.52
CA ARG A 201 31.36 -8.97 14.84
C ARG A 201 30.47 -10.19 14.62
N ILE A 202 30.29 -10.55 13.34
CA ILE A 202 29.77 -11.87 12.93
C ILE A 202 30.81 -12.94 13.31
N LYS A 203 30.60 -13.63 14.44
CA LYS A 203 31.32 -14.87 14.77
C LYS A 203 30.47 -16.06 14.32
N ASN A 204 30.87 -16.59 13.16
CA ASN A 204 31.00 -18.01 12.79
C ASN A 204 30.67 -18.24 11.31
N VAL A 205 31.29 -17.42 10.47
CA VAL A 205 31.27 -17.59 9.01
C VAL A 205 32.71 -17.81 8.56
N SER A 206 33.59 -18.40 9.36
CA SER A 206 35.03 -18.44 9.01
C SER A 206 35.33 -19.37 7.83
N ALA A 207 34.52 -20.41 7.57
CA ALA A 207 34.66 -21.23 6.35
C ALA A 207 34.03 -20.56 5.12
N LEU A 208 32.84 -19.98 5.27
CA LEU A 208 32.11 -19.32 4.19
C LEU A 208 32.69 -17.93 3.85
N LYS A 209 33.17 -17.15 4.82
CA LYS A 209 34.03 -15.98 4.59
C LYS A 209 35.33 -16.43 3.94
N ARG A 210 36.00 -17.52 4.30
CA ARG A 210 37.26 -17.87 3.61
C ARG A 210 37.07 -18.18 2.12
N LEU A 211 35.91 -18.70 1.70
CA LEU A 211 35.61 -18.95 0.29
C LEU A 211 35.01 -17.73 -0.42
N VAL A 212 34.07 -17.03 0.21
CA VAL A 212 33.46 -15.79 -0.33
C VAL A 212 34.45 -14.63 -0.29
N HIS A 213 35.27 -14.49 0.75
CA HIS A 213 36.42 -13.58 0.80
C HIS A 213 37.52 -14.05 -0.13
N ARG A 214 37.73 -15.36 -0.40
CA ARG A 214 38.64 -15.73 -1.50
C ARG A 214 38.06 -15.34 -2.86
N LEU A 215 36.77 -15.51 -3.11
CA LEU A 215 36.14 -15.07 -4.35
C LEU A 215 36.15 -13.55 -4.46
N VAL A 216 35.73 -12.85 -3.41
CA VAL A 216 35.71 -11.39 -3.32
C VAL A 216 37.12 -10.82 -3.35
N VAL A 217 38.13 -11.35 -2.64
CA VAL A 217 39.53 -10.89 -2.68
C VAL A 217 40.26 -11.32 -3.94
N THR A 218 39.90 -12.43 -4.58
CA THR A 218 40.40 -12.71 -5.95
C THR A 218 39.79 -11.71 -6.94
N PHE A 219 38.55 -11.25 -6.72
CA PHE A 219 37.91 -10.17 -7.49
C PHE A 219 38.44 -8.77 -7.12
N ASP A 220 38.80 -8.51 -5.87
CA ASP A 220 39.35 -7.24 -5.37
C ASP A 220 40.84 -7.10 -5.69
N GLY A 221 41.56 -8.22 -5.75
CA GLY A 221 42.94 -8.30 -6.27
C GLY A 221 43.00 -8.10 -7.79
N LEU A 222 41.93 -8.41 -8.51
CA LEU A 222 41.73 -8.02 -9.91
C LEU A 222 41.39 -6.52 -10.07
N LEU A 223 41.04 -5.82 -8.98
CA LEU A 223 40.68 -4.40 -8.91
C LEU A 223 41.65 -3.54 -8.05
N GLY A 224 42.81 -4.08 -7.64
CA GLY A 224 43.94 -3.29 -7.13
C GLY A 224 43.97 -2.93 -5.64
N GLY A 225 43.26 -3.61 -4.75
CA GLY A 225 43.30 -3.35 -3.29
C GLY A 225 44.25 -4.27 -2.50
N SER A 226 45.12 -3.70 -1.66
CA SER A 226 46.08 -4.42 -0.78
C SER A 226 45.41 -4.94 0.50
N VAL A 227 45.73 -6.18 0.95
CA VAL A 227 45.23 -6.74 2.21
C VAL A 227 46.37 -7.26 3.09
N ILE A 228 46.39 -6.79 4.34
CA ILE A 228 47.23 -7.21 5.47
C ILE A 228 46.69 -8.53 6.06
N ASN A 229 47.61 -9.36 6.52
CA ASN A 229 47.43 -10.76 6.90
C ASN A 229 47.44 -10.91 8.43
N GLU A 230 46.52 -11.65 9.05
CA GLU A 230 46.76 -12.20 10.40
C GLU A 230 45.93 -13.45 10.73
N LYS A 231 46.62 -14.42 11.36
CA LYS A 231 46.14 -15.75 11.81
C LYS A 231 45.45 -15.62 13.17
N ILE A 232 44.42 -16.42 13.49
CA ILE A 232 44.15 -16.95 14.86
C ILE A 232 43.15 -18.13 14.85
N GLN A 233 43.35 -19.02 15.83
CA GLN A 233 42.87 -20.40 16.04
C GLN A 233 41.37 -20.59 16.37
N SER A 234 40.91 -21.83 16.14
CA SER A 234 39.54 -22.35 16.24
C SER A 234 39.16 -22.95 17.60
N LYS A 235 37.89 -22.80 18.02
CA LYS A 235 37.15 -23.77 18.85
C LYS A 235 35.68 -23.85 18.39
N SER A 236 35.15 -25.08 18.36
CA SER A 236 33.90 -25.55 17.75
C SER A 236 32.71 -25.58 18.70
N ILE A 237 31.48 -25.39 18.17
CA ILE A 237 30.19 -25.90 18.69
C ILE A 237 29.30 -26.27 17.48
N SER A 238 28.50 -27.35 17.64
CA SER A 238 27.69 -28.09 16.66
C SER A 238 26.33 -27.47 16.30
N GLY A 239 25.90 -27.68 15.04
CA GLY A 239 24.54 -27.45 14.57
C GLY A 239 24.49 -27.41 13.03
N TYR A 240 23.77 -28.37 12.41
CA TYR A 240 23.53 -28.55 10.97
C TYR A 240 24.71 -28.34 9.99
N THR A 241 25.31 -29.45 9.55
CA THR A 241 26.30 -29.44 8.47
C THR A 241 25.57 -29.44 7.11
N LEU A 242 25.42 -28.27 6.47
CA LEU A 242 25.07 -28.21 5.05
C LEU A 242 26.16 -28.93 4.26
N SER A 243 25.80 -29.93 3.46
CA SER A 243 26.79 -30.64 2.66
C SER A 243 27.20 -29.77 1.46
N TYR A 244 28.39 -30.03 0.91
CA TYR A 244 28.84 -29.36 -0.32
C TYR A 244 27.84 -29.54 -1.48
N LYS A 245 27.10 -30.66 -1.49
CA LYS A 245 26.05 -30.93 -2.48
C LYS A 245 24.86 -29.98 -2.30
N ASP A 246 24.39 -29.76 -1.07
CA ASP A 246 23.27 -28.85 -0.79
C ASP A 246 23.58 -27.42 -1.22
N TYR A 247 24.84 -26.99 -1.07
CA TYR A 247 25.33 -25.69 -1.52
C TYR A 247 25.38 -25.57 -3.04
N VAL A 248 25.89 -26.59 -3.74
CA VAL A 248 25.93 -26.61 -5.21
C VAL A 248 24.52 -26.61 -5.79
N PHE A 249 23.59 -27.39 -5.22
CA PHE A 249 22.19 -27.38 -5.64
C PHE A 249 21.51 -26.05 -5.34
N ALA A 250 21.75 -25.43 -4.19
CA ALA A 250 21.24 -24.09 -3.89
C ALA A 250 21.73 -23.05 -4.90
N LEU A 251 23.02 -23.02 -5.22
CA LEU A 251 23.60 -22.12 -6.23
C LEU A 251 23.06 -22.37 -7.64
N LEU A 252 22.96 -23.64 -8.06
CA LEU A 252 22.37 -24.00 -9.35
C LEU A 252 20.88 -23.63 -9.42
N SER A 253 20.15 -23.75 -8.30
CA SER A 253 18.72 -23.40 -8.23
C SER A 253 18.45 -21.90 -8.40
N ILE A 254 19.44 -21.05 -8.10
CA ILE A 254 19.35 -19.59 -8.28
C ILE A 254 20.19 -19.08 -9.46
N ASN A 255 20.96 -19.93 -10.14
CA ASN A 255 21.87 -19.53 -11.23
C ASN A 255 21.15 -18.76 -12.34
N TRP A 256 19.93 -19.20 -12.70
CA TRP A 256 19.10 -18.50 -13.68
C TRP A 256 18.63 -17.10 -13.22
N ARG A 257 18.64 -16.83 -11.92
CA ARG A 257 18.29 -15.52 -11.33
C ARG A 257 19.50 -14.62 -11.10
N LEU A 258 20.72 -15.17 -10.99
CA LEU A 258 21.92 -14.38 -10.67
C LEU A 258 22.12 -13.22 -11.66
N ASN A 259 22.04 -13.48 -12.97
CA ASN A 259 22.16 -12.43 -13.99
C ASN A 259 21.10 -11.33 -13.81
N ARG A 260 19.85 -11.72 -13.50
CA ARG A 260 18.77 -10.75 -13.27
C ARG A 260 18.99 -9.93 -11.99
N MET A 261 19.53 -10.55 -10.94
CA MET A 261 19.89 -9.87 -9.69
C MET A 261 21.06 -8.90 -9.88
N PHE A 262 22.09 -9.28 -10.65
CA PHE A 262 23.22 -8.40 -10.98
C PHE A 262 22.77 -7.21 -11.83
N ASN A 263 21.95 -7.46 -12.86
CA ASN A 263 21.42 -6.40 -13.70
C ASN A 263 20.53 -5.43 -12.89
N ALA A 264 19.61 -5.96 -12.07
CA ALA A 264 18.78 -5.13 -11.18
C ALA A 264 19.62 -4.34 -10.17
N GLY A 265 20.66 -4.95 -9.58
CA GLY A 265 21.57 -4.28 -8.66
C GLY A 265 22.36 -3.14 -9.31
N ASN A 266 22.78 -3.31 -10.57
CA ASN A 266 23.46 -2.27 -11.34
C ASN A 266 22.50 -1.15 -11.77
N GLU A 267 21.28 -1.49 -12.17
CA GLU A 267 20.23 -0.52 -12.50
C GLU A 267 19.87 0.34 -11.29
N VAL A 268 19.61 -0.28 -10.12
CA VAL A 268 19.31 0.44 -8.87
C VAL A 268 20.47 1.33 -8.45
N LYS A 269 21.73 0.88 -8.56
CA LYS A 269 22.91 1.73 -8.29
C LYS A 269 23.03 2.92 -9.23
N SER A 270 22.46 2.82 -10.44
CA SER A 270 22.47 3.90 -11.43
C SER A 270 21.36 4.94 -11.22
N LEU A 271 20.43 4.69 -10.29
CA LEU A 271 19.36 5.63 -9.92
C LEU A 271 19.88 6.62 -8.88
N THR A 272 20.13 7.86 -9.29
CA THR A 272 20.48 8.95 -8.38
C THR A 272 19.42 10.05 -8.44
N PRO A 273 19.18 10.79 -7.34
CA PRO A 273 18.15 11.83 -7.30
C PRO A 273 18.32 12.92 -8.36
N ASP A 274 19.56 13.29 -8.68
CA ASP A 274 19.86 14.38 -9.62
C ASP A 274 19.90 13.95 -11.09
N LYS A 275 19.92 12.64 -11.37
CA LYS A 275 19.93 12.14 -12.74
C LYS A 275 18.60 12.41 -13.42
N ASN A 276 18.67 12.84 -14.68
CA ASN A 276 17.49 13.03 -15.50
C ASN A 276 16.81 11.67 -15.72
N MET A 277 15.60 11.55 -15.18
CA MET A 277 14.75 10.38 -15.32
C MET A 277 13.30 10.78 -15.02
N SER A 278 12.40 10.22 -15.79
CA SER A 278 10.98 10.21 -15.49
C SER A 278 10.45 8.80 -15.73
N PHE A 279 9.52 8.32 -14.89
CA PHE A 279 8.77 7.11 -15.21
C PHE A 279 7.91 7.28 -16.48
N GLY A 280 7.69 8.51 -16.96
CA GLY A 280 7.16 8.79 -18.28
C GLY A 280 7.99 8.15 -19.40
N ASN A 281 9.32 8.06 -19.25
CA ASN A 281 10.19 7.37 -20.21
C ASN A 281 9.88 5.86 -20.27
N THR A 282 9.51 5.26 -19.14
CA THR A 282 9.08 3.85 -19.11
C THR A 282 7.74 3.66 -19.80
N LEU A 283 6.84 4.64 -19.71
CA LEU A 283 5.57 4.63 -20.45
C LEU A 283 5.82 4.68 -21.97
N ASP A 284 6.76 5.53 -22.42
CA ASP A 284 7.17 5.59 -23.83
C ASP A 284 7.83 4.28 -24.29
N TYR A 285 8.77 3.77 -23.51
CA TYR A 285 9.42 2.48 -23.79
C TYR A 285 8.41 1.34 -23.95
N ASN A 286 7.40 1.29 -23.08
CA ASN A 286 6.36 0.27 -23.16
C ASN A 286 5.44 0.48 -24.37
N ALA A 287 5.12 1.73 -24.71
CA ALA A 287 4.35 2.07 -25.91
C ALA A 287 5.07 1.68 -27.21
N GLU A 288 6.39 1.79 -27.26
CA GLU A 288 7.20 1.36 -28.40
C GLU A 288 7.35 -0.18 -28.45
N LYS A 289 7.77 -0.78 -27.33
CA LYS A 289 8.14 -2.20 -27.29
C LYS A 289 6.94 -3.15 -27.25
N TYR A 290 5.85 -2.71 -26.63
CA TYR A 290 4.66 -3.52 -26.39
C TYR A 290 3.39 -2.84 -26.93
N ALA A 291 3.55 -2.05 -28.00
CA ALA A 291 2.52 -1.19 -28.59
C ALA A 291 1.10 -1.77 -28.55
N ASP A 292 0.90 -2.95 -29.16
CA ASP A 292 -0.42 -3.57 -29.34
C ASP A 292 -0.86 -4.44 -28.14
N ARG A 293 -0.01 -4.61 -27.13
CA ARG A 293 -0.37 -5.39 -25.94
C ARG A 293 -1.32 -4.58 -25.04
N PRO A 294 -2.30 -5.24 -24.40
CA PRO A 294 -3.15 -4.57 -23.41
C PRO A 294 -2.30 -3.98 -22.27
N ALA A 295 -2.42 -2.68 -22.04
CA ALA A 295 -1.79 -1.97 -20.92
C ALA A 295 -2.74 -1.76 -19.76
N LEU A 296 -4.01 -1.50 -20.08
CA LEU A 296 -5.05 -1.22 -19.10
C LEU A 296 -6.35 -1.90 -19.50
N LEU A 297 -6.94 -2.60 -18.53
CA LEU A 297 -8.29 -3.18 -18.62
C LEU A 297 -9.12 -2.55 -17.50
N TYR A 298 -10.23 -1.93 -17.86
CA TYR A 298 -11.16 -1.32 -16.92
C TYR A 298 -12.59 -1.55 -17.41
N GLU A 299 -13.30 -2.44 -16.72
CA GLU A 299 -14.65 -2.86 -17.11
C GLU A 299 -14.68 -3.34 -18.57
N ASP A 300 -15.44 -2.67 -19.43
CA ASP A 300 -15.57 -2.91 -20.86
C ASP A 300 -14.55 -2.15 -21.72
N ILE A 301 -13.70 -1.32 -21.10
CA ILE A 301 -12.69 -0.49 -21.75
C ILE A 301 -11.32 -1.19 -21.72
N LYS A 302 -10.65 -1.17 -22.87
CA LYS A 302 -9.28 -1.65 -23.03
C LYS A 302 -8.45 -0.56 -23.71
N TYR A 303 -7.28 -0.27 -23.14
CA TYR A 303 -6.23 0.49 -23.83
C TYR A 303 -5.02 -0.42 -24.07
N THR A 304 -4.48 -0.36 -25.28
CA THR A 304 -3.13 -0.85 -25.57
C THR A 304 -2.08 0.09 -24.99
N HIS A 305 -0.82 -0.34 -24.91
CA HIS A 305 0.27 0.54 -24.44
C HIS A 305 0.41 1.78 -25.31
N LYS A 306 0.25 1.62 -26.63
CA LYS A 306 0.30 2.73 -27.58
C LYS A 306 -0.84 3.74 -27.32
N GLU A 307 -2.08 3.29 -27.33
CA GLU A 307 -3.25 4.18 -27.14
C GLU A 307 -3.21 4.90 -25.79
N LEU A 308 -2.82 4.20 -24.73
CA LEU A 308 -2.71 4.79 -23.40
C LEU A 308 -1.65 5.90 -23.38
N ASN A 309 -0.49 5.66 -24.00
CA ASN A 309 0.61 6.63 -24.05
C ASN A 309 0.27 7.83 -24.95
N GLU A 310 -0.42 7.60 -26.08
CA GLU A 310 -0.91 8.69 -26.94
C GLU A 310 -1.86 9.62 -26.17
N TRP A 311 -2.79 9.09 -25.38
CA TRP A 311 -3.64 9.93 -24.52
C TRP A 311 -2.86 10.69 -23.46
N MET A 312 -1.86 10.05 -22.84
CA MET A 312 -0.97 10.73 -21.90
C MET A 312 -0.19 11.87 -22.58
N ASN A 313 0.30 11.66 -23.80
CA ASN A 313 1.01 12.67 -24.57
C ASN A 313 0.09 13.82 -25.00
N ARG A 314 -1.15 13.52 -25.43
CA ARG A 314 -2.16 14.55 -25.73
C ARG A 314 -2.41 15.46 -24.54
N TYR A 315 -2.65 14.89 -23.36
CA TYR A 315 -2.88 15.66 -22.14
C TYR A 315 -1.63 16.44 -21.73
N ALA A 316 -0.45 15.84 -21.86
CA ALA A 316 0.81 16.49 -21.56
C ALA A 316 1.05 17.73 -22.44
N ASN A 317 0.91 17.58 -23.76
CA ASN A 317 1.07 18.67 -24.73
C ASN A 317 -0.02 19.74 -24.55
N TYR A 318 -1.26 19.34 -24.24
CA TYR A 318 -2.33 20.28 -23.88
C TYR A 318 -1.92 21.16 -22.70
N PHE A 319 -1.49 20.56 -21.58
CA PHE A 319 -1.11 21.31 -20.39
C PHE A 319 0.10 22.21 -20.63
N LEU A 320 1.07 21.77 -21.42
CA LEU A 320 2.20 22.61 -21.84
C LEU A 320 1.74 23.82 -22.67
N SER A 321 0.78 23.63 -23.59
CA SER A 321 0.22 24.72 -24.41
C SER A 321 -0.44 25.83 -23.57
N LEU A 322 -0.91 25.47 -22.36
CA LEU A 322 -1.49 26.39 -21.38
C LEU A 322 -0.45 27.05 -20.48
N GLY A 323 0.83 26.71 -20.66
CA GLY A 323 1.95 27.28 -19.94
C GLY A 323 2.22 26.64 -18.59
N LEU A 324 1.71 25.43 -18.31
CA LEU A 324 2.15 24.65 -17.15
C LEU A 324 3.62 24.31 -17.31
N LYS A 325 4.38 24.39 -16.21
CA LYS A 325 5.81 24.11 -16.20
C LYS A 325 6.15 23.12 -15.10
N LYS A 326 7.32 22.50 -15.23
CA LYS A 326 7.89 21.62 -14.20
C LYS A 326 7.74 22.22 -12.79
N GLY A 327 7.19 21.43 -11.87
CA GLY A 327 6.91 21.84 -10.49
C GLY A 327 5.54 22.50 -10.25
N ASP A 328 4.79 22.86 -11.30
CA ASP A 328 3.40 23.29 -11.13
C ASP A 328 2.52 22.11 -10.66
N VAL A 329 1.50 22.43 -9.87
CA VAL A 329 0.59 21.46 -9.25
C VAL A 329 -0.82 21.63 -9.80
N ILE A 330 -1.47 20.52 -10.13
CA ILE A 330 -2.92 20.47 -10.37
C ILE A 330 -3.59 19.58 -9.32
N ASN A 331 -4.83 19.88 -8.95
CA ASN A 331 -5.63 18.96 -8.17
C ASN A 331 -6.32 17.97 -9.09
N VAL A 332 -6.30 16.70 -8.71
CA VAL A 332 -7.01 15.61 -9.38
C VAL A 332 -7.97 14.99 -8.38
N LEU A 333 -9.26 15.19 -8.60
CA LEU A 333 -10.34 14.60 -7.83
C LEU A 333 -11.14 13.69 -8.76
N LEU A 334 -10.71 12.43 -8.82
CA LEU A 334 -11.17 11.42 -9.77
C LEU A 334 -11.15 10.06 -9.07
N GLU A 335 -12.16 9.21 -9.33
CA GLU A 335 -12.16 7.82 -8.87
C GLU A 335 -11.22 6.95 -9.70
N ASN A 336 -11.14 5.66 -9.33
CA ASN A 336 -10.27 4.68 -9.99
C ASN A 336 -10.81 4.33 -11.38
N ARG A 337 -10.48 5.15 -12.38
CA ARG A 337 -10.81 4.95 -13.80
C ARG A 337 -9.63 5.32 -14.70
N PRO A 338 -9.62 4.92 -15.99
CA PRO A 338 -8.46 5.07 -16.87
C PRO A 338 -7.87 6.48 -16.94
N GLU A 339 -8.74 7.49 -16.94
CA GLU A 339 -8.37 8.90 -17.00
C GLU A 339 -7.46 9.32 -15.84
N LEU A 340 -7.55 8.68 -14.67
CA LEU A 340 -6.65 8.95 -13.54
C LEU A 340 -5.20 8.62 -13.91
N LEU A 341 -4.98 7.48 -14.54
CA LEU A 341 -3.65 7.05 -14.97
C LEU A 341 -3.17 7.91 -16.15
N ILE A 342 -4.06 8.31 -17.05
CA ILE A 342 -3.74 9.21 -18.16
C ILE A 342 -3.25 10.57 -17.63
N VAL A 343 -3.96 11.17 -16.66
CA VAL A 343 -3.57 12.45 -16.05
C VAL A 343 -2.24 12.32 -15.30
N ILE A 344 -2.05 11.27 -14.50
CA ILE A 344 -0.79 11.02 -13.78
C ILE A 344 0.38 10.83 -14.76
N GLY A 345 0.19 10.04 -15.83
CA GLY A 345 1.19 9.81 -16.86
C GLY A 345 1.55 11.09 -17.63
N ALA A 346 0.54 11.88 -18.00
CA ALA A 346 0.73 13.18 -18.65
C ALA A 346 1.55 14.14 -17.78
N MET A 347 1.18 14.27 -16.51
CA MET A 347 1.87 15.10 -15.53
C MET A 347 3.33 14.70 -15.37
N ALA A 348 3.58 13.40 -15.32
CA ALA A 348 4.92 12.84 -15.19
C ALA A 348 5.81 13.05 -16.42
N LYS A 349 5.24 13.18 -17.61
CA LYS A 349 5.98 13.46 -18.84
C LYS A 349 6.42 14.92 -18.95
N ILE A 350 5.80 15.82 -18.19
CA ILE A 350 6.09 17.28 -18.22
C ILE A 350 6.67 17.82 -16.90
N GLY A 351 6.87 16.95 -15.91
CA GLY A 351 7.50 17.29 -14.63
C GLY A 351 6.60 18.09 -13.70
N THR A 352 5.30 18.13 -13.96
CA THR A 352 4.27 18.71 -13.10
C THR A 352 3.73 17.68 -12.11
N ILE A 353 2.96 18.14 -11.12
CA ILE A 353 2.56 17.32 -9.99
C ILE A 353 1.05 17.13 -9.96
N ALA A 354 0.61 15.88 -10.05
CA ALA A 354 -0.78 15.50 -9.83
C ALA A 354 -1.07 15.39 -8.33
N SER A 355 -1.82 16.32 -7.76
CA SER A 355 -2.26 16.27 -6.37
C SER A 355 -3.51 15.40 -6.26
N LEU A 356 -3.34 14.15 -5.84
CA LEU A 356 -4.36 13.10 -5.87
C LEU A 356 -5.25 13.18 -4.62
N ILE A 357 -6.40 13.83 -4.77
CA ILE A 357 -7.31 14.10 -3.66
C ILE A 357 -8.09 12.83 -3.30
N ASN A 358 -8.19 12.53 -2.00
CA ASN A 358 -8.93 11.37 -1.54
C ASN A 358 -10.43 11.55 -1.83
N THR A 359 -10.99 10.65 -2.65
CA THR A 359 -12.36 10.71 -3.16
C THR A 359 -13.44 10.59 -2.10
N ARG A 360 -13.09 10.16 -0.87
CA ARG A 360 -14.03 10.06 0.27
C ARG A 360 -14.11 11.33 1.11
N GLN A 361 -13.21 12.30 0.91
CA GLN A 361 -13.22 13.53 1.70
C GLN A 361 -14.40 14.41 1.34
N ARG A 362 -14.98 15.06 2.35
CA ARG A 362 -16.10 16.01 2.22
C ARG A 362 -15.86 17.22 3.10
N SER A 363 -16.54 18.32 2.78
CA SER A 363 -16.58 19.55 3.60
C SER A 363 -15.17 20.04 3.97
N SER A 364 -14.90 20.34 5.25
CA SER A 364 -13.62 20.91 5.70
C SER A 364 -12.39 20.07 5.35
N SER A 365 -12.49 18.74 5.39
CA SER A 365 -11.39 17.85 5.02
C SER A 365 -11.01 17.96 3.53
N LEU A 366 -12.01 18.11 2.66
CA LEU A 366 -11.82 18.28 1.22
C LEU A 366 -11.26 19.67 0.91
N ILE A 367 -11.79 20.72 1.55
CA ILE A 367 -11.30 22.11 1.42
C ILE A 367 -9.82 22.19 1.80
N HIS A 368 -9.44 21.57 2.93
CA HIS A 368 -8.05 21.53 3.40
C HIS A 368 -7.13 20.91 2.35
N SER A 369 -7.49 19.73 1.83
CA SER A 369 -6.67 19.03 0.83
C SER A 369 -6.57 19.80 -0.49
N LEU A 370 -7.67 20.40 -0.96
CA LEU A 370 -7.69 21.18 -2.20
C LEU A 370 -6.90 22.50 -2.13
N ARG A 371 -6.67 23.04 -0.91
CA ARG A 371 -5.92 24.28 -0.68
C ARG A 371 -4.47 24.08 -0.24
N LEU A 372 -4.06 22.84 0.02
CA LEU A 372 -2.77 22.57 0.65
C LEU A 372 -1.59 23.06 -0.21
N ASN A 373 -1.75 23.07 -1.53
CA ASN A 373 -0.73 23.48 -2.48
C ASN A 373 -1.19 24.69 -3.30
N LYS A 374 -0.26 25.38 -3.97
CA LYS A 374 -0.58 26.42 -4.94
C LYS A 374 -0.98 25.77 -6.27
N ILE A 375 -2.27 25.78 -6.57
CA ILE A 375 -2.87 25.02 -7.68
C ILE A 375 -3.00 25.88 -8.93
N LYS A 376 -2.75 25.27 -10.10
CA LYS A 376 -2.95 25.91 -11.42
C LYS A 376 -4.26 25.49 -12.09
N ALA A 377 -4.69 24.26 -11.86
CA ALA A 377 -5.90 23.70 -12.44
C ALA A 377 -6.49 22.60 -11.53
N TYR A 378 -7.77 22.34 -11.72
CA TYR A 378 -8.52 21.28 -11.05
C TYR A 378 -9.07 20.35 -12.12
N VAL A 379 -8.83 19.05 -11.99
CA VAL A 379 -9.43 18.01 -12.83
C VAL A 379 -10.42 17.25 -11.97
N ILE A 380 -11.70 17.39 -12.30
CA ILE A 380 -12.81 16.86 -11.53
C ILE A 380 -13.55 15.82 -12.37
N GLY A 381 -13.74 14.63 -11.80
CA GLY A 381 -14.61 13.62 -12.38
C GLY A 381 -16.08 13.90 -12.19
N GLU A 382 -16.91 13.52 -13.16
CA GLU A 382 -18.38 13.51 -13.04
C GLU A 382 -18.86 12.91 -11.72
N GLU A 383 -18.27 11.78 -11.31
CA GLU A 383 -18.60 11.02 -10.11
C GLU A 383 -18.32 11.78 -8.79
N LEU A 384 -17.49 12.83 -8.83
CA LEU A 384 -17.14 13.66 -7.67
C LEU A 384 -17.55 15.12 -7.83
N TYR A 385 -18.28 15.47 -8.90
CA TYR A 385 -18.70 16.83 -9.18
C TYR A 385 -19.44 17.46 -8.00
N HIS A 386 -20.48 16.81 -7.48
CA HIS A 386 -21.25 17.34 -6.36
C HIS A 386 -20.42 17.50 -5.07
N ALA A 387 -19.44 16.62 -4.84
CA ALA A 387 -18.55 16.75 -3.69
C ALA A 387 -17.67 18.01 -3.81
N PHE A 388 -17.19 18.31 -5.03
CA PHE A 388 -16.44 19.52 -5.33
C PHE A 388 -17.31 20.78 -5.29
N GLU A 389 -18.49 20.75 -5.92
CA GLU A 389 -19.40 21.88 -6.02
C GLU A 389 -19.83 22.37 -4.63
N ASN A 390 -20.13 21.43 -3.71
CA ASN A 390 -20.48 21.72 -2.33
C ASN A 390 -19.40 22.49 -1.54
N VAL A 391 -18.15 22.47 -1.99
CA VAL A 391 -17.04 23.18 -1.32
C VAL A 391 -16.43 24.28 -2.19
N LYS A 392 -16.88 24.44 -3.44
CA LYS A 392 -16.28 25.34 -4.43
C LYS A 392 -16.28 26.80 -3.98
N ALA A 393 -17.38 27.26 -3.41
CA ALA A 393 -17.50 28.62 -2.86
C ALA A 393 -16.47 28.87 -1.74
N ASP A 394 -16.22 27.85 -0.92
CA ASP A 394 -15.26 27.94 0.18
C ASP A 394 -13.81 27.92 -0.28
N LEU A 395 -13.49 27.56 -1.53
CA LEU A 395 -12.11 27.50 -2.04
C LEU A 395 -11.53 28.89 -2.33
N GLY A 396 -12.37 29.90 -2.56
CA GLY A 396 -11.93 31.27 -2.87
C GLY A 396 -11.23 31.38 -4.24
N LEU A 397 -11.75 30.66 -5.24
CA LEU A 397 -11.22 30.67 -6.61
C LEU A 397 -11.29 32.09 -7.21
N THR A 398 -10.26 32.49 -7.94
CA THR A 398 -10.11 33.87 -8.45
C THR A 398 -10.41 33.98 -9.94
N SER A 399 -11.06 32.98 -10.53
CA SER A 399 -11.29 32.80 -11.97
C SER A 399 -10.01 32.60 -12.81
N LYS A 400 -8.83 32.60 -12.18
CA LYS A 400 -7.54 32.32 -12.84
C LYS A 400 -7.27 30.82 -12.94
N GLU A 401 -7.85 30.05 -12.04
CA GLU A 401 -7.74 28.60 -11.99
C GLU A 401 -8.66 27.97 -13.03
N ARG A 402 -8.14 27.02 -13.80
CA ARG A 402 -8.94 26.28 -14.79
C ARG A 402 -9.65 25.11 -14.11
N LEU A 403 -10.95 24.98 -14.36
CA LEU A 403 -11.77 23.87 -13.88
C LEU A 403 -12.03 22.91 -15.05
N TYR A 404 -11.43 21.74 -15.00
CA TYR A 404 -11.61 20.68 -15.96
C TYR A 404 -12.61 19.65 -15.46
N PHE A 405 -13.44 19.18 -16.37
CA PHE A 405 -14.41 18.13 -16.14
C PHE A 405 -14.08 16.93 -17.02
N LEU A 406 -14.16 15.74 -16.43
CA LEU A 406 -14.06 14.47 -17.14
C LEU A 406 -15.37 13.72 -16.97
N LYS A 407 -16.11 13.56 -18.06
CA LYS A 407 -17.30 12.71 -18.10
C LYS A 407 -16.97 11.27 -17.78
N ASP A 408 -17.89 10.58 -17.14
CA ASP A 408 -17.84 9.15 -16.87
C ASP A 408 -19.03 8.46 -17.58
N LYS A 409 -19.64 7.45 -16.95
CA LYS A 409 -20.81 6.72 -17.51
C LYS A 409 -22.14 7.45 -17.32
N GLY A 410 -22.14 8.59 -16.63
CA GLY A 410 -23.35 9.35 -16.40
C GLY A 410 -23.76 10.18 -17.60
N ASN A 411 -24.92 10.82 -17.48
CA ASN A 411 -25.49 11.69 -18.52
C ASN A 411 -25.30 13.18 -18.17
N MET A 412 -24.37 13.52 -17.28
CA MET A 412 -24.17 14.90 -16.87
C MET A 412 -23.63 15.74 -18.04
N VAL A 413 -24.33 16.83 -18.35
CA VAL A 413 -23.81 17.87 -19.24
C VAL A 413 -22.65 18.56 -18.53
N ILE A 414 -21.65 19.01 -19.29
CA ILE A 414 -20.51 19.75 -18.73
C ILE A 414 -21.04 20.95 -17.91
N PRO A 415 -20.75 21.01 -16.59
CA PRO A 415 -21.26 22.08 -15.75
C PRO A 415 -20.75 23.46 -16.17
N GLU A 416 -21.52 24.51 -15.89
CA GLU A 416 -21.14 25.88 -16.23
C GLU A 416 -19.79 26.27 -15.57
N GLY A 417 -18.91 26.86 -16.36
CA GLY A 417 -17.56 27.25 -15.93
C GLY A 417 -16.54 26.10 -15.91
N PHE A 418 -16.91 24.89 -16.34
CA PHE A 418 -15.99 23.79 -16.54
C PHE A 418 -15.64 23.58 -18.03
N ILE A 419 -14.47 23.02 -18.27
CA ILE A 419 -13.92 22.69 -19.58
C ILE A 419 -13.89 21.17 -19.73
N ASP A 420 -14.41 20.62 -20.84
CA ASP A 420 -14.28 19.20 -21.16
C ASP A 420 -12.83 18.89 -21.54
N LEU A 421 -12.07 18.31 -20.60
CA LEU A 421 -10.64 18.08 -20.80
C LEU A 421 -10.36 17.08 -21.92
N LYS A 422 -11.22 16.05 -22.04
CA LYS A 422 -11.02 15.00 -23.04
C LYS A 422 -11.22 15.57 -24.44
N GLU A 423 -12.27 16.37 -24.61
CA GLU A 423 -12.58 17.02 -25.89
C GLU A 423 -11.51 18.03 -26.30
N GLU A 424 -11.05 18.89 -25.38
CA GLU A 424 -10.02 19.89 -25.67
C GLU A 424 -8.65 19.29 -26.00
N ALA A 425 -8.32 18.14 -25.40
CA ALA A 425 -7.03 17.49 -25.61
C ALA A 425 -7.04 16.48 -26.77
N LYS A 426 -8.21 16.13 -27.35
CA LYS A 426 -8.34 15.02 -28.30
C LYS A 426 -7.49 15.17 -29.57
N ASP A 427 -7.23 16.42 -29.99
CA ASP A 427 -6.51 16.76 -31.22
C ASP A 427 -5.08 17.26 -30.95
N GLN A 428 -4.63 17.21 -29.69
CA GLN A 428 -3.29 17.61 -29.31
C GLN A 428 -2.24 16.63 -29.85
N ASP A 429 -0.99 17.09 -29.93
CA ASP A 429 0.11 16.26 -30.40
C ASP A 429 0.26 14.99 -29.54
N ILE A 430 0.43 13.86 -30.22
CA ILE A 430 0.65 12.54 -29.61
C ILE A 430 2.13 12.25 -29.36
N SER A 431 3.04 13.12 -29.83
CA SER A 431 4.47 12.96 -29.62
C SER A 431 4.85 13.20 -28.16
N THR A 432 5.91 12.53 -27.70
CA THR A 432 6.41 12.69 -26.34
C THR A 432 6.95 14.11 -26.14
N PRO A 433 6.52 14.85 -25.11
CA PRO A 433 7.02 16.18 -24.84
C PRO A 433 8.53 16.20 -24.59
N THR A 434 9.25 17.09 -25.26
CA THR A 434 10.72 17.19 -25.17
C THR A 434 11.22 17.51 -23.76
N VAL A 435 10.40 18.23 -22.98
CA VAL A 435 10.66 18.61 -21.58
C VAL A 435 10.84 17.42 -20.64
N ILE A 436 10.44 16.21 -21.05
CA ILE A 436 10.63 14.98 -20.25
C ILE A 436 12.10 14.74 -19.89
N ASN A 437 13.02 15.20 -20.74
CA ASN A 437 14.46 15.06 -20.55
C ASN A 437 15.03 16.01 -19.47
N GLU A 438 14.26 17.00 -19.02
CA GLU A 438 14.65 17.95 -17.98
C GLU A 438 14.20 17.49 -16.58
N ILE A 439 13.45 16.39 -16.49
CA ILE A 439 12.90 15.85 -15.24
C ILE A 439 13.97 15.01 -14.55
N ARG A 440 14.19 15.24 -13.26
CA ARG A 440 15.15 14.51 -12.43
C ARG A 440 14.43 13.52 -11.53
N GLY A 441 15.14 12.48 -11.10
CA GLY A 441 14.61 11.47 -10.18
C GLY A 441 14.03 12.03 -8.88
N ILE A 442 14.61 13.13 -8.37
CA ILE A 442 14.15 13.81 -7.16
C ILE A 442 12.85 14.58 -7.37
N ASP A 443 12.49 14.94 -8.60
CA ASP A 443 11.32 15.78 -8.82
C ASP A 443 10.03 14.98 -8.51
N PRO A 444 9.04 15.60 -7.83
CA PRO A 444 7.77 14.95 -7.56
C PRO A 444 6.89 14.90 -8.82
N TYR A 445 6.15 13.81 -8.99
CA TYR A 445 5.14 13.66 -10.04
C TYR A 445 3.71 13.60 -9.49
N ALA A 446 3.57 13.23 -8.21
CA ALA A 446 2.27 13.17 -7.56
C ALA A 446 2.37 13.52 -6.07
N TYR A 447 1.28 14.04 -5.53
CA TYR A 447 1.04 14.11 -4.10
C TYR A 447 -0.06 13.14 -3.71
N ILE A 448 0.26 12.22 -2.80
CA ILE A 448 -0.72 11.30 -2.22
C ILE A 448 -1.05 11.78 -0.81
N PHE A 449 -2.33 11.97 -0.52
CA PHE A 449 -2.76 12.43 0.80
C PHE A 449 -2.89 11.26 1.76
N THR A 450 -2.14 11.32 2.86
CA THR A 450 -2.28 10.38 3.97
C THR A 450 -2.98 11.10 5.11
N SER A 451 -4.07 10.51 5.61
CA SER A 451 -4.72 10.95 6.84
C SER A 451 -4.26 10.02 7.96
N GLY A 452 -3.52 10.56 8.93
CA GLY A 452 -3.35 9.89 10.22
C GLY A 452 -4.69 9.76 10.94
N THR A 453 -4.76 8.92 11.97
CA THR A 453 -6.02 8.68 12.71
C THR A 453 -6.56 9.91 13.46
N THR A 454 -5.76 10.98 13.61
CA THR A 454 -6.08 12.17 14.43
C THR A 454 -5.66 13.51 13.81
N GLY A 455 -5.07 13.52 12.61
CA GLY A 455 -4.51 14.73 11.99
C GLY A 455 -5.14 15.07 10.64
N LEU A 456 -5.11 16.36 10.28
CA LEU A 456 -5.50 16.80 8.94
C LEU A 456 -4.60 16.13 7.88
N PRO A 457 -5.15 15.79 6.70
CA PRO A 457 -4.40 15.13 5.63
C PRO A 457 -3.12 15.88 5.26
N LYS A 458 -2.02 15.13 5.08
CA LYS A 458 -0.73 15.65 4.61
C LYS A 458 -0.43 15.13 3.21
N ALA A 459 0.11 15.97 2.34
CA ALA A 459 0.59 15.57 1.02
C ALA A 459 1.97 14.90 1.14
N ALA A 460 2.03 13.61 0.79
CA ALA A 460 3.28 12.87 0.65
C ALA A 460 3.79 12.99 -0.80
N PRO A 461 5.00 13.52 -1.04
CA PRO A 461 5.56 13.63 -2.38
C PRO A 461 6.04 12.28 -2.92
N MET A 462 5.43 11.87 -4.03
CA MET A 462 5.90 10.74 -4.83
C MET A 462 6.85 11.25 -5.89
N ARG A 463 8.11 10.80 -5.82
CA ARG A 463 9.19 11.22 -6.72
C ARG A 463 9.41 10.20 -7.82
N HIS A 464 9.90 10.64 -8.98
CA HIS A 464 10.14 9.76 -10.13
C HIS A 464 11.08 8.60 -9.76
N ILE A 465 12.12 8.85 -8.95
CA ILE A 465 13.07 7.82 -8.50
C ILE A 465 12.40 6.71 -7.69
N HIS A 466 11.35 7.01 -6.91
CA HIS A 466 10.62 5.98 -6.15
C HIS A 466 9.90 5.01 -7.08
N MET A 467 9.33 5.52 -8.18
CA MET A 467 8.67 4.71 -9.18
C MET A 467 9.69 3.92 -10.02
N MET A 468 10.78 4.57 -10.45
CA MET A 468 11.84 3.93 -11.23
C MET A 468 12.58 2.83 -10.47
N GLY A 469 12.68 2.93 -9.13
CA GLY A 469 13.27 1.86 -8.31
C GLY A 469 12.34 0.67 -8.05
N ALA A 470 11.06 0.78 -8.39
CA ALA A 470 10.05 -0.27 -8.20
C ALA A 470 9.73 -1.06 -9.48
N ILE A 471 10.02 -0.47 -10.65
CA ILE A 471 9.93 -1.08 -11.99
C ILE A 471 11.23 -1.82 -12.26
#